data_AF-A0A9D4T5N6-F1
#
_entry.id   AF-A0A9D4T5N6-F1
#
_cell.length_a   1.000
_cell.length_b   1.000
_cell.length_c   1.000
_cell.angle_alpha   90.00
_cell.angle_beta   90.00
_cell.angle_gamma   90.00
#
_symmetry.space_group_name_H-M   'P 1'
#
loop_
_entity.id
_entity.type
_entity.pdbx_description
1 polymer ?
#
loop_
_entity_poly.entity_id
_entity_poly.type
_entity_poly.pdbx_seq_one_letter_code
_entity_poly.pdbx_strand_id
1 'polypeptide(L)'
;MFPPGAATTTVELRLFEVDKRDAATLGPLIAKNVLPGTTVFSEEWAAYRSIPGLVNANGTPLNLDWHTVNHSVNFIDPATGANTQRIESEWQKAKRRLVRNCNKTTPALMRSHLAWL
;
A
#
# COMPACT_ATOMS: atom_id res chain seq x y z
N MET A 1 10.20 20.68 -5.09
CA MET A 1 9.08 21.51 -5.59
C MET A 1 8.39 20.72 -6.69
N PHE A 2 7.22 20.14 -6.43
CA PHE A 2 6.47 19.37 -7.43
C PHE A 2 5.67 20.33 -8.34
N PRO A 3 5.59 20.08 -9.66
CA PRO A 3 4.86 20.95 -10.58
C PRO A 3 3.34 20.91 -10.32
N PRO A 4 2.61 22.00 -10.57
CA PRO A 4 1.17 22.07 -10.38
C PRO A 4 0.44 21.47 -11.59
N GLY A 5 0.35 20.14 -11.63
CA GLY A 5 -0.65 19.40 -12.39
C GLY A 5 -1.33 18.48 -11.40
N ALA A 6 -2.65 18.58 -11.26
CA ALA A 6 -3.43 17.98 -10.17
C ALA A 6 -3.15 16.48 -10.00
N ALA A 7 -2.21 16.13 -9.14
CA ALA A 7 -2.06 14.79 -8.61
C ALA A 7 -3.30 14.54 -7.75
N THR A 8 -4.29 13.85 -8.34
CA THR A 8 -5.46 13.38 -7.60
C THR A 8 -4.94 12.45 -6.52
N THR A 9 -4.75 13.01 -5.32
CA THR A 9 -4.38 12.23 -4.16
C THR A 9 -5.60 11.38 -3.86
N THR A 10 -5.57 10.10 -4.21
CA THR A 10 -6.66 9.19 -3.94
C THR A 10 -6.99 9.26 -2.45
N VAL A 11 -8.21 9.71 -2.15
CA VAL A 11 -8.72 9.84 -0.77
C VAL A 11 -9.18 8.47 -0.22
N GLU A 12 -9.07 7.44 -1.05
CA GLU A 12 -9.50 6.07 -0.78
C GLU A 12 -8.42 5.28 -0.05
N LEU A 13 -8.78 4.67 1.08
CA LEU A 13 -7.94 3.75 1.83
C LEU A 13 -8.50 2.34 1.64
N ARG A 14 -7.70 1.43 1.08
CA ARG A 14 -8.06 0.01 0.96
C ARG A 14 -7.19 -0.83 1.89
N LEU A 15 -7.82 -1.77 2.60
CA LEU A 15 -7.12 -2.71 3.48
C LEU A 15 -7.48 -4.15 3.07
N PHE A 16 -6.46 -4.99 2.91
CA PHE A 16 -6.63 -6.38 2.49
C PHE A 16 -6.09 -7.32 3.58
N GLU A 17 -6.88 -8.32 3.95
CA GLU A 17 -6.40 -9.47 4.72
C GLU A 17 -5.59 -10.38 3.80
N VAL A 18 -4.40 -10.80 4.23
CA VAL A 18 -3.54 -11.73 3.49
C VAL A 18 -3.02 -12.80 4.43
N ASP A 19 -3.03 -14.05 3.98
CA ASP A 19 -2.50 -15.18 4.75
C ASP A 19 -0.97 -15.18 4.80
N LYS A 20 -0.33 -14.70 3.73
CA LYS A 20 1.11 -14.54 3.62
C LYS A 20 1.46 -13.17 3.09
N ARG A 21 2.43 -12.54 3.74
CA ARG A 21 3.03 -11.29 3.30
C ARG A 21 4.23 -11.68 2.43
N ASP A 22 4.02 -11.94 1.14
CA ASP A 22 5.09 -12.25 0.18
C ASP A 22 4.80 -11.64 -1.20
N ALA A 23 5.78 -11.66 -2.10
CA ALA A 23 5.63 -11.04 -3.42
C ALA A 23 4.53 -11.72 -4.25
N ALA A 24 4.38 -13.04 -4.13
CA ALA A 24 3.38 -13.82 -4.86
C ALA A 24 1.95 -13.45 -4.44
N THR A 25 1.74 -13.10 -3.17
CA THR A 25 0.44 -12.66 -2.64
C THR A 25 0.19 -11.18 -2.91
N LEU A 26 1.20 -10.33 -2.73
CA LEU A 26 1.05 -8.88 -2.80
C LEU A 26 1.03 -8.33 -4.23
N GLY A 27 1.81 -8.92 -5.15
CA GLY A 27 1.89 -8.46 -6.54
C GLY A 27 0.54 -8.41 -7.25
N PRO A 28 -0.28 -9.49 -7.23
CA PRO A 28 -1.62 -9.49 -7.81
C PRO A 28 -2.56 -8.46 -7.17
N LEU A 29 -2.46 -8.24 -5.85
CA LEU A 29 -3.26 -7.24 -5.16
C LEU A 29 -2.92 -5.83 -5.63
N ILE A 30 -1.62 -5.52 -5.77
CA ILE A 30 -1.16 -4.23 -6.30
C ILE A 30 -1.64 -4.07 -7.75
N ALA A 31 -1.42 -5.08 -8.59
CA ALA A 31 -1.80 -5.03 -10.01
C ALA A 31 -3.31 -4.87 -10.26
N LYS A 32 -4.15 -5.39 -9.35
CA LYS A 32 -5.61 -5.25 -9.42
C LYS A 32 -6.10 -3.88 -8.93
N ASN A 33 -5.37 -3.23 -8.03
CA ASN A 33 -5.86 -2.04 -7.31
C ASN A 33 -5.12 -0.74 -7.67
N VAL A 34 -3.99 -0.82 -8.37
CA VAL A 34 -3.20 0.35 -8.80
C VAL A 34 -3.32 0.50 -10.31
N LEU A 35 -3.65 1.72 -10.75
CA LEU A 35 -3.75 2.02 -12.18
C LEU A 35 -2.35 2.04 -12.83
N PRO A 36 -2.24 1.62 -14.11
CA PRO A 36 -0.99 1.77 -14.85
C PRO A 36 -0.48 3.21 -14.86
N GLY A 37 0.84 3.40 -14.82
CA GLY A 37 1.48 4.72 -14.82
C GLY A 37 1.40 5.48 -13.49
N THR A 38 0.86 4.87 -12.43
CA THR A 38 0.75 5.52 -11.11
C THR A 38 2.11 5.56 -10.41
N THR A 39 2.39 6.68 -9.72
CA THR A 39 3.50 6.77 -8.77
C THR A 39 3.17 6.03 -7.48
N VAL A 40 4.02 5.08 -7.11
CA VAL A 40 3.84 4.23 -5.92
C VAL A 40 4.98 4.46 -4.96
N PHE A 41 4.65 4.82 -3.72
CA PHE A 41 5.61 4.92 -2.62
C PHE A 41 5.48 3.70 -1.70
N SER A 42 6.60 3.03 -1.40
CA SER A 42 6.63 1.93 -0.44
C SER A 42 7.81 2.02 0.53
N GLU A 43 7.81 1.15 1.53
CA GLU A 43 9.01 0.85 2.33
C GLU A 43 9.94 -0.11 1.54
N GLU A 44 11.20 -0.23 1.96
CA GLU A 44 12.23 -1.07 1.31
C GLU A 44 12.09 -2.59 1.56
N TRP A 45 10.88 -3.08 1.73
CA TRP A 45 10.68 -4.49 2.04
C TRP A 45 10.83 -5.40 0.82
N ALA A 46 11.46 -6.58 1.00
CA ALA A 46 11.90 -7.44 -0.09
C ALA A 46 10.79 -7.85 -1.07
N ALA A 47 9.56 -8.07 -0.57
CA ALA A 47 8.43 -8.45 -1.43
C ALA A 47 8.06 -7.38 -2.47
N TYR A 48 8.29 -6.10 -2.15
CA TYR A 48 7.96 -4.96 -3.01
C TYR A 48 8.96 -4.75 -4.14
N ARG A 49 10.11 -5.42 -4.12
CA ARG A 49 11.09 -5.37 -5.23
C ARG A 49 10.53 -5.89 -6.56
N SER A 50 9.40 -6.59 -6.52
CA SER A 50 8.67 -7.05 -7.70
C SER A 50 7.79 -5.98 -8.36
N ILE A 51 7.53 -4.85 -7.70
CA ILE A 51 6.61 -3.79 -8.17
C ILE A 51 6.93 -3.29 -9.59
N PRO A 52 8.19 -2.99 -9.96
CA PRO A 52 8.51 -2.50 -11.30
C PRO A 52 8.16 -3.48 -12.43
N GLY A 53 8.09 -4.78 -12.12
CA GLY A 53 7.81 -5.84 -13.09
C GLY A 53 6.35 -6.29 -13.14
N LEU A 54 5.44 -5.61 -12.43
CA LEU A 54 4.04 -6.02 -12.39
C LEU A 54 3.32 -5.79 -13.73
N VAL A 55 2.45 -6.74 -14.07
CA VAL A 55 1.59 -6.71 -15.25
C VAL A 55 0.12 -6.78 -14.83
N ASN A 56 -0.77 -6.26 -15.67
CA ASN A 56 -2.21 -6.41 -15.48
C ASN A 56 -2.69 -7.83 -15.89
N ALA A 57 -4.00 -8.09 -15.75
CA ALA A 57 -4.60 -9.39 -16.09
C ALA A 57 -4.42 -9.82 -17.56
N ASN A 58 -4.15 -8.87 -18.46
CA ASN A 58 -3.91 -9.13 -19.88
C ASN A 58 -2.42 -9.27 -20.21
N GLY A 59 -1.54 -9.32 -19.20
CA GLY A 59 -0.09 -9.40 -19.37
C GLY A 59 0.57 -8.09 -19.81
N THR A 60 -0.14 -6.97 -19.79
CA THR A 60 0.44 -5.66 -20.14
C THR A 60 1.18 -5.07 -18.94
N PRO A 61 2.42 -4.58 -19.10
CA PRO A 61 3.16 -3.90 -18.03
C PRO A 61 2.37 -2.74 -17.43
N LEU A 62 2.39 -2.63 -16.10
CA LEU A 62 1.74 -1.52 -15.40
C LEU A 62 2.55 -0.22 -15.51
N ASN A 63 3.86 -0.29 -15.77
CA ASN A 63 4.75 0.88 -15.86
C ASN A 63 4.61 1.81 -14.64
N LEU A 64 4.65 1.22 -13.43
CA LEU A 64 4.54 1.98 -12.19
C LEU A 64 5.82 2.77 -11.93
N ASP A 65 5.67 4.04 -11.55
CA ASP A 65 6.78 4.88 -11.11
C ASP A 65 7.02 4.61 -9.61
N TRP A 66 7.91 3.66 -9.34
CA TRP A 66 8.12 3.13 -7.99
C TRP A 66 9.24 3.85 -7.24
N HIS A 67 8.89 4.41 -6.09
CA HIS A 67 9.81 5.03 -5.15
C HIS A 67 9.74 4.32 -3.80
N THR A 68 10.86 4.31 -3.09
CA THR A 68 10.98 3.60 -1.81
C THR A 68 11.65 4.44 -0.75
N VAL A 69 11.32 4.18 0.51
CA VAL A 69 11.93 4.85 1.67
C VAL A 69 12.58 3.81 2.57
N ASN A 70 13.83 4.06 2.92
CA ASN A 70 14.53 3.31 3.95
C ASN A 70 14.37 3.96 5.33
N HIS A 71 13.42 3.47 6.12
CA HIS A 71 13.15 3.99 7.46
C HIS A 71 14.24 3.75 8.50
N SER A 72 15.24 2.90 8.21
CA SER A 72 16.41 2.76 9.08
C SER A 72 17.40 3.92 8.91
N VAL A 73 17.30 4.66 7.79
CA VAL A 73 18.21 5.74 7.43
C VAL A 73 17.51 7.09 7.49
N ASN A 74 16.30 7.21 6.90
CA ASN A 74 15.59 8.47 6.75
C ASN A 74 14.08 8.31 6.95
N PHE A 75 13.43 9.31 7.56
CA PHE A 75 11.96 9.40 7.65
C PHE A 75 11.29 9.92 6.37
N ILE A 76 12.05 10.69 5.58
CA ILE A 76 11.69 11.20 4.26
C ILE A 76 12.93 10.99 3.40
N ASP A 77 12.80 10.34 2.25
CA ASP A 77 13.94 10.20 1.33
C ASP A 77 14.38 11.59 0.84
N PRO A 78 15.63 12.02 1.10
CA PRO A 78 16.10 13.35 0.71
C PRO A 78 16.25 13.53 -0.80
N ALA A 79 16.40 12.46 -1.57
CA ALA A 79 16.58 12.52 -3.02
C ALA A 79 15.24 12.61 -3.76
N THR A 80 14.26 11.82 -3.33
CA THR A 80 12.96 11.70 -4.01
C THR A 80 11.82 12.46 -3.31
N GLY A 81 12.00 12.81 -2.02
CA GLY A 81 10.94 13.34 -1.17
C GLY A 81 9.91 12.29 -0.72
N ALA A 82 10.13 11.01 -1.04
CA ALA A 82 9.23 9.92 -0.71
C ALA A 82 9.04 9.79 0.81
N ASN A 83 7.81 9.55 1.24
CA ASN A 83 7.47 9.23 2.64
C ASN A 83 6.20 8.38 2.71
N THR A 84 6.05 7.63 3.80
CA THR A 84 4.90 6.74 4.07
C THR A 84 4.09 7.18 5.29
N GLN A 85 4.31 8.40 5.79
CA GLN A 85 3.72 8.89 7.05
C GLN A 85 2.18 8.85 7.04
N ARG A 86 1.57 9.21 5.91
CA ARG A 86 0.11 9.18 5.78
C ARG A 86 -0.43 7.75 5.91
N ILE A 87 0.15 6.79 5.19
CA ILE A 87 -0.32 5.40 5.23
C ILE A 87 -0.06 4.76 6.60
N GLU A 88 1.05 5.09 7.26
CA GLU A 88 1.34 4.67 8.64
C GLU A 88 0.33 5.23 9.64
N SER A 89 -0.02 6.52 9.52
CA SER A 89 -1.02 7.16 10.37
C SER A 89 -2.40 6.53 10.19
N GLU A 90 -2.82 6.28 8.95
CA GLU A 90 -4.07 5.58 8.66
C GLU A 90 -4.05 4.13 9.16
N TRP A 91 -2.92 3.42 9.02
CA TRP A 91 -2.75 2.08 9.58
C TRP A 91 -2.87 2.06 11.10
N GLN A 92 -2.31 3.05 11.81
CA GLN A 92 -2.48 3.17 13.26
C GLN A 92 -3.95 3.40 13.66
N LYS A 93 -4.69 4.21 12.90
CA LYS A 93 -6.14 4.41 13.13
C LYS A 93 -6.91 3.10 12.88
N ALA A 94 -6.62 2.40 11.79
CA ALA A 94 -7.23 1.11 11.47
C ALA A 94 -6.95 0.07 12.56
N LYS A 95 -5.70 -0.10 12.97
CA LYS A 95 -5.32 -1.00 14.09
C LYS A 95 -6.07 -0.68 15.37
N ARG A 96 -6.17 0.58 15.77
CA ARG A 96 -6.92 0.97 16.98
C ARG A 96 -8.39 0.59 16.88
N ARG A 97 -9.02 0.79 15.72
CA ARG A 97 -10.41 0.36 15.47
C ARG A 97 -10.55 -1.16 15.55
N LEU A 98 -9.63 -1.89 14.92
CA LEU A 98 -9.60 -3.35 14.96
C LEU A 98 -9.44 -3.85 16.40
N VAL A 99 -8.45 -3.37 17.15
CA VAL A 99 -8.25 -3.79 18.56
C VAL A 99 -9.46 -3.45 19.43
N ARG A 100 -10.05 -2.25 19.28
CA ARG A 100 -11.22 -1.84 20.07
C ARG A 100 -12.45 -2.71 19.78
N ASN A 101 -12.68 -3.03 18.51
CA ASN A 101 -13.88 -3.75 18.08
C ASN A 101 -13.70 -5.27 18.10
N CYS A 102 -12.46 -5.76 17.96
CA CYS A 102 -12.14 -7.18 17.81
C CYS A 102 -11.57 -7.82 19.08
N ASN A 103 -11.41 -7.09 20.19
CA ASN A 103 -11.09 -7.71 21.48
C ASN A 103 -12.24 -8.66 21.86
N LYS A 104 -11.98 -9.98 21.74
CA LYS A 104 -12.90 -11.15 21.89
C LYS A 104 -13.59 -11.66 20.62
N THR A 105 -13.15 -11.25 19.44
CA THR A 105 -13.84 -11.54 18.18
C THR A 105 -13.23 -12.68 17.37
N THR A 106 -14.07 -13.54 16.78
CA THR A 106 -13.64 -14.68 15.95
C THR A 106 -13.16 -14.23 14.55
N PRO A 107 -12.32 -15.01 13.85
CA PRO A 107 -11.81 -14.66 12.51
C PRO A 107 -12.90 -14.33 11.47
N ALA A 108 -14.08 -14.95 11.59
CA ALA A 108 -15.23 -14.66 10.72
C ALA A 108 -15.73 -13.21 10.85
N LEU A 109 -15.70 -12.64 12.06
CA LEU A 109 -16.16 -11.28 12.31
C LEU A 109 -15.06 -10.23 12.01
N MET A 110 -13.78 -10.61 12.07
CA MET A 110 -12.67 -9.79 11.53
C MET A 110 -12.87 -9.48 10.04
N ARG A 111 -13.22 -10.48 9.22
CA ARG A 111 -13.54 -10.28 7.78
C ARG A 111 -14.68 -9.30 7.57
N SER A 112 -15.69 -9.33 8.44
CA SER A 112 -16.81 -8.38 8.36
C SER A 112 -16.35 -6.93 8.60
N HIS A 113 -15.41 -6.70 9.52
CA HIS A 113 -14.89 -5.35 9.80
C HIS A 113 -14.06 -4.76 8.66
N LEU A 114 -13.45 -5.61 7.82
CA LEU A 114 -12.72 -5.17 6.62
C LEU A 114 -13.63 -4.86 5.44
N ALA A 115 -14.88 -5.34 5.43
CA ALA A 115 -15.85 -5.04 4.38
C ALA A 115 -16.53 -3.66 4.52
N TRP A 116 -16.34 -2.98 5.66
CA TRP A 116 -16.91 -1.66 5.97
C TRP A 116 -15.88 -0.52 5.95
N LEU A 117 -14.66 -0.77 5.43
CA LEU A 117 -13.67 0.25 5.07
C LEU A 117 -13.69 0.44 3.55
#